data_AF-A0A4P6UQE0-F1
#
_entry.id   AF-A0A4P6UQE0-F1
#
_cell.length_a   1.000
_cell.length_b   1.000
_cell.length_c   1.000
_cell.angle_alpha   90.00
_cell.angle_beta   90.00
_cell.angle_gamma   90.00
#
_symmetry.space_group_name_H-M   'P 1'
#
loop_
_entity.id
_entity.type
_entity.pdbx_description
1 polymer ?
#
loop_
_entity_poly.entity_id
_entity_poly.type
_entity_poly.pdbx_seq_one_letter_code
_entity_poly.pdbx_strand_id
1 'polypeptide(L)'
;MASTEIVVCTTCRPAGTPREQTAPGQLLYDAVQAALRPPSGAGPSDGLAGHAADVAEAGATAPASVPRLKLRGLACMSGCDRACTVALQAPGKFTYYFGDLGADAETAVQLIACARLHRDSADGTLLRNARPERLRSGILARLPPVASVST
;
A
#
# COMPACT_ATOMS: atom_id res chain seq x y z
N MET A 1 17.87 4.68 9.72
CA MET A 1 17.02 3.61 9.16
C MET A 1 16.38 4.10 7.87
N ALA A 2 16.45 3.31 6.80
CA ALA A 2 15.92 3.69 5.49
C ALA A 2 14.39 3.78 5.48
N SER A 3 13.86 4.72 4.68
CA SER A 3 12.42 4.83 4.40
C SER A 3 12.01 3.70 3.45
N THR A 4 10.93 2.99 3.77
CA THR A 4 10.32 2.06 2.79
C THR A 4 9.50 2.87 1.79
N GLU A 5 9.68 2.59 0.51
CA GLU A 5 8.85 3.10 -0.58
C GLU A 5 7.83 2.02 -1.00
N ILE A 6 6.58 2.43 -1.09
CA ILE A 6 5.47 1.70 -1.71
C ILE A 6 5.35 2.23 -3.14
N VAL A 7 5.64 1.41 -4.13
CA VAL A 7 5.56 1.78 -5.55
C VAL A 7 4.38 1.07 -6.18
N VAL A 8 3.36 1.80 -6.60
CA VAL A 8 2.14 1.21 -7.21
C VAL A 8 2.16 1.43 -8.71
N CYS A 9 1.85 0.39 -9.47
CA CYS A 9 1.66 0.49 -10.92
C CYS A 9 0.33 1.18 -11.18
N THR A 10 0.32 2.41 -11.69
CA THR A 10 -0.92 3.18 -11.82
C THR A 10 -1.66 2.90 -13.12
N THR A 11 -1.03 2.27 -14.12
CA THR A 11 -1.68 1.96 -15.40
C THR A 11 -1.90 0.46 -15.62
N CYS A 12 -1.77 -0.40 -14.61
CA CYS A 12 -2.02 -1.84 -14.80
C CYS A 12 -3.48 -2.07 -15.20
N ARG A 13 -3.68 -2.79 -16.30
CA ARG A 13 -5.00 -3.15 -16.82
C ARG A 13 -4.97 -4.63 -17.20
N PRO A 14 -5.62 -5.51 -16.42
CA PRO A 14 -5.76 -6.91 -16.80
C PRO A 14 -6.66 -7.03 -18.04
N ALA A 15 -6.54 -8.15 -18.75
CA ALA A 15 -7.37 -8.46 -19.90
C ALA A 15 -8.87 -8.29 -19.56
N GLY A 16 -9.62 -7.66 -20.46
CA GLY A 16 -11.03 -7.34 -20.26
C GLY A 16 -11.32 -6.03 -19.53
N THR A 17 -10.30 -5.29 -19.05
CA THR A 17 -10.50 -3.96 -18.47
C THR A 17 -10.55 -2.87 -19.55
N PRO A 18 -11.67 -2.15 -19.75
CA PRO A 18 -11.79 -1.09 -20.74
C PRO A 18 -10.83 0.08 -20.45
N ARG A 19 -10.46 0.83 -21.49
CA ARG A 19 -9.47 1.92 -21.38
C ARG A 19 -10.06 3.19 -20.79
N GLU A 20 -11.36 3.37 -20.96
CA GLU A 20 -12.16 4.50 -20.52
C GLU A 20 -12.35 4.50 -19.01
N GLN A 21 -12.27 3.34 -18.37
CA GLN A 21 -12.35 3.20 -16.92
C GLN A 21 -11.02 3.58 -16.26
N THR A 22 -11.09 4.05 -15.02
CA THR A 22 -9.89 4.20 -14.18
C THR A 22 -9.18 2.86 -14.05
N ALA A 23 -7.86 2.84 -14.25
CA ALA A 23 -7.09 1.61 -14.10
C ALA A 23 -7.18 1.11 -12.65
N PRO A 24 -7.33 -0.21 -12.41
CA PRO A 24 -7.36 -0.77 -11.06
C PRO A 24 -6.16 -0.35 -10.19
N GLY A 25 -4.98 -0.24 -10.80
CA GLY A 25 -3.78 0.23 -10.11
C GLY A 25 -3.84 1.69 -9.67
N GLN A 26 -4.50 2.55 -10.43
CA GLN A 26 -4.75 3.93 -10.03
C GLN A 26 -5.71 3.98 -8.84
N LEU A 27 -6.78 3.17 -8.85
CA LEU A 27 -7.72 3.06 -7.72
C LEU A 27 -7.01 2.60 -6.44
N LEU A 28 -6.11 1.60 -6.55
CA LEU A 28 -5.30 1.17 -5.41
C LEU A 28 -4.35 2.28 -4.93
N TYR A 29 -3.68 2.99 -5.85
CA TYR A 29 -2.81 4.11 -5.49
C TYR A 29 -3.57 5.18 -4.69
N ASP A 30 -4.76 5.56 -5.17
CA ASP A 30 -5.61 6.57 -4.52
C ASP A 30 -6.07 6.11 -3.13
N ALA A 31 -6.45 4.83 -2.99
CA ALA A 31 -6.82 4.25 -1.70
C ALA A 31 -5.66 4.27 -0.69
N VAL A 32 -4.44 3.94 -1.13
CA VAL A 32 -3.23 4.00 -0.27
C VAL A 32 -2.90 5.44 0.08
N GLN A 33 -3.03 6.37 -0.87
CA GLN A 33 -2.79 7.79 -0.61
C GLN A 33 -3.78 8.34 0.43
N ALA A 34 -5.06 8.01 0.31
CA ALA A 34 -6.09 8.38 1.28
C ALA A 34 -5.78 7.81 2.67
N ALA A 35 -5.40 6.53 2.75
CA ALA A 35 -5.09 5.85 4.01
C ALA A 35 -3.78 6.36 4.68
N LEU A 36 -2.87 6.97 3.92
CA LEU A 36 -1.65 7.60 4.46
C LEU A 36 -1.85 9.05 4.90
N ARG A 37 -2.94 9.71 4.47
CA ARG A 37 -3.23 11.09 4.86
C ARG A 37 -3.55 11.14 6.36
N PRO A 38 -2.96 12.07 7.14
CA PRO A 38 -3.36 12.26 8.53
C PRO A 38 -4.85 12.65 8.59
N PRO A 39 -5.60 12.22 9.62
CA PRO A 39 -6.98 12.67 9.80
C PRO A 39 -6.98 14.19 9.96
N SER A 40 -7.52 14.92 8.98
CA SER A 40 -7.66 16.36 9.06
C SER A 40 -8.76 16.70 10.08
N GLY A 41 -8.38 17.16 11.27
CA GLY A 41 -9.31 17.38 12.38
C GLY A 41 -8.81 18.26 13.53
N ALA A 42 -7.99 19.28 13.27
CA ALA A 42 -7.77 20.40 14.19
C ALA A 42 -8.12 21.72 13.48
N GLY A 43 -9.41 22.09 13.52
CA GLY A 43 -10.02 23.33 13.03
C GLY A 43 -11.50 23.39 13.44
N PRO A 44 -12.07 24.57 13.78
CA PRO A 44 -13.13 24.70 14.79
C PRO A 44 -14.48 24.15 14.33
N SER A 45 -15.16 23.52 15.29
CA SER A 45 -16.50 22.95 15.17
C SER A 45 -17.58 24.03 15.28
N ASP A 46 -18.33 24.25 14.20
CA ASP A 46 -19.69 24.75 14.27
C ASP A 46 -20.63 23.56 14.01
N GLY A 47 -21.38 23.19 15.04
CA GLY A 47 -22.17 21.97 15.09
C GLY A 47 -23.58 22.11 14.51
N LEU A 48 -24.18 20.97 14.17
CA LEU A 48 -25.59 20.68 14.41
C LEU A 48 -25.82 19.16 14.36
N ALA A 49 -26.54 18.66 15.37
CA ALA A 49 -26.98 17.28 15.64
C ALA A 49 -27.84 16.70 14.50
N GLY A 50 -28.05 15.39 14.31
CA GLY A 50 -27.75 14.16 15.05
C GLY A 50 -28.55 13.01 14.42
N HIS A 51 -28.33 11.78 14.92
CA HIS A 51 -29.20 10.60 15.07
C HIS A 51 -28.41 9.30 14.86
N ALA A 52 -28.43 8.49 15.90
CA ALA A 52 -27.68 7.25 16.08
C ALA A 52 -28.25 6.07 15.28
N ALA A 53 -27.37 5.16 14.90
CA ALA A 53 -27.67 3.73 14.85
C ALA A 53 -26.37 2.94 15.08
N ASP A 54 -26.35 2.18 16.17
CA ASP A 54 -25.30 1.24 16.56
C ASP A 54 -25.13 0.10 15.55
N VAL A 55 -23.88 -0.21 15.20
CA VAL A 55 -23.38 -1.58 15.05
C VAL A 55 -21.95 -1.63 15.58
N ALA A 56 -21.72 -2.49 16.57
CA ALA A 56 -20.38 -2.85 17.05
C ALA A 56 -19.73 -3.82 16.06
N GLU A 57 -18.45 -3.58 15.71
CA GLU A 57 -17.45 -4.63 15.48
C GLU A 57 -16.03 -4.01 15.60
N ALA A 58 -15.11 -4.80 16.14
CA ALA A 58 -13.80 -4.47 16.69
C ALA A 58 -12.96 -3.40 15.94
N GLY A 59 -12.62 -2.34 16.68
CA GLY A 59 -11.84 -1.20 16.21
C GLY A 59 -10.40 -1.53 15.85
N ALA A 60 -10.12 -1.59 14.56
CA ALA A 60 -8.80 -1.29 14.02
C ALA A 60 -8.59 0.22 14.10
N THR A 61 -7.92 0.67 15.16
CA THR A 61 -7.50 2.07 15.35
C THR A 61 -6.77 2.54 14.09
N ALA A 62 -7.34 3.55 13.42
CA ALA A 62 -6.76 4.18 12.25
C ALA A 62 -5.33 4.64 12.56
N PRO A 63 -4.31 4.16 11.84
CA PRO A 63 -2.96 4.54 12.22
C PRO A 63 -2.64 5.95 11.73
N ALA A 64 -2.26 6.79 12.68
CA ALA A 64 -1.66 8.11 12.47
C ALA A 64 -0.55 8.07 11.41
N SER A 65 -0.32 9.22 10.75
CA SER A 65 0.70 9.43 9.72
C SER A 65 1.96 8.63 10.00
N VAL A 66 2.33 7.73 9.10
CA VAL A 66 3.39 6.77 9.35
C VAL A 66 4.74 7.41 9.02
N PRO A 67 5.56 7.83 10.00
CA PRO A 67 6.88 8.34 9.68
C PRO A 67 7.65 7.25 8.90
N ARG A 68 8.27 7.67 7.79
CA ARG A 68 9.17 6.87 6.93
C ARG A 68 8.54 5.81 6.01
N LEU A 69 7.27 5.96 5.65
CA LEU A 69 6.73 5.36 4.43
C LEU A 69 6.58 6.43 3.34
N LYS A 70 7.00 6.11 2.12
CA LYS A 70 6.78 6.94 0.93
C LYS A 70 5.87 6.20 -0.03
N LEU A 71 4.97 6.90 -0.69
CA LEU A 71 4.12 6.35 -1.74
C LEU A 71 4.52 6.98 -3.08
N ARG A 72 4.76 6.14 -4.08
CA ARG A 72 5.10 6.57 -5.44
C ARG A 72 4.24 5.83 -6.45
N GLY A 73 3.67 6.57 -7.39
CA GLY A 73 3.05 6.00 -8.59
C GLY A 73 4.13 5.78 -9.64
N LEU A 74 4.10 4.64 -10.32
CA LEU A 74 4.89 4.38 -11.52
C LEU A 74 3.93 3.94 -12.62
N ALA A 75 4.10 4.47 -13.83
CA ALA A 75 3.17 4.21 -14.92
C ALA A 75 3.00 2.70 -15.17
N CYS A 76 4.07 1.98 -15.49
CA CYS A 76 4.02 0.56 -15.80
C CYS A 76 5.12 -0.23 -15.06
N MET A 77 4.78 -1.42 -14.59
CA MET A 77 5.71 -2.42 -14.04
C MET A 77 5.60 -3.78 -14.75
N SER A 78 4.98 -3.82 -15.93
CA SER A 78 4.81 -5.02 -16.77
C SER A 78 4.16 -6.21 -16.06
N GLY A 79 3.23 -5.95 -15.14
CA GLY A 79 2.51 -6.96 -14.36
C GLY A 79 1.01 -7.04 -14.65
N CYS A 80 0.57 -6.69 -15.86
CA CYS A 80 -0.85 -6.56 -16.19
C CYS A 80 -1.66 -7.85 -15.97
N ASP A 81 -1.08 -9.02 -16.22
CA ASP A 81 -1.74 -10.32 -16.01
C ASP A 81 -1.97 -10.65 -14.52
N ARG A 82 -1.27 -9.96 -13.63
CA ARG A 82 -1.33 -10.10 -12.17
C ARG A 82 -1.61 -8.72 -11.56
N ALA A 83 -2.65 -8.05 -12.07
CA ALA A 83 -2.92 -6.63 -11.88
C ALA A 83 -2.93 -6.15 -10.42
N CYS A 84 -2.87 -4.83 -10.27
CA CYS A 84 -2.59 -4.11 -9.03
C CYS A 84 -1.21 -4.46 -8.47
N THR A 85 -0.18 -4.34 -9.30
CA THR A 85 1.18 -4.66 -8.86
C THR A 85 1.80 -3.56 -8.03
N VAL A 86 2.54 -3.99 -7.00
CA VAL A 86 3.16 -3.09 -6.02
C VAL A 86 4.56 -3.58 -5.68
N ALA A 87 5.54 -2.67 -5.60
CA ALA A 87 6.85 -2.97 -5.05
C ALA A 87 7.01 -2.33 -3.66
N LEU A 88 7.49 -3.10 -2.69
CA LEU A 88 8.03 -2.60 -1.43
C LEU A 88 9.56 -2.64 -1.51
N GLN A 89 10.19 -1.48 -1.37
CA GLN A 89 11.64 -1.36 -1.51
C GLN A 89 12.24 -0.34 -0.55
N ALA A 90 13.49 -0.56 -0.18
CA ALA A 90 14.33 0.43 0.49
C ALA A 90 15.80 0.12 0.16
N PRO A 91 16.68 1.12 0.18
CA PRO A 91 18.10 0.89 -0.05
C PRO A 91 18.68 -0.12 0.97
N GLY A 92 19.46 -1.08 0.48
CA GLY A 92 20.05 -2.14 1.30
C GLY A 92 19.06 -3.20 1.80
N LYS A 93 17.81 -3.24 1.30
CA LYS A 93 16.80 -4.22 1.68
C LYS A 93 16.29 -5.04 0.49
N PHE A 94 15.79 -6.25 0.75
CA PHE A 94 15.10 -7.06 -0.26
C PHE A 94 13.90 -6.30 -0.83
N THR A 95 13.78 -6.26 -2.16
CA THR A 95 12.58 -5.70 -2.79
C THR A 95 11.55 -6.81 -2.99
N TYR A 96 10.32 -6.56 -2.58
CA TYR A 96 9.20 -7.46 -2.81
C TYR A 96 8.27 -6.88 -3.86
N TYR A 97 8.05 -7.63 -4.95
CA TYR A 97 7.11 -7.30 -6.01
C TYR A 97 5.87 -8.17 -5.86
N PHE A 98 4.72 -7.54 -5.62
CA PHE A 98 3.42 -8.16 -5.42
C PHE A 98 2.51 -7.97 -6.63
N GLY A 99 1.54 -8.87 -6.79
CA GLY A 99 0.43 -8.76 -7.73
C GLY A 99 -0.83 -9.46 -7.20
N ASP A 100 -1.88 -9.46 -8.02
CA ASP A 100 -3.24 -9.94 -7.67
C ASP A 100 -3.85 -9.23 -6.45
N LEU A 101 -3.52 -7.95 -6.29
CA LEU A 101 -4.06 -7.17 -5.19
C LEU A 101 -5.43 -6.59 -5.55
N GLY A 102 -6.30 -6.49 -4.54
CA GLY A 102 -7.57 -5.79 -4.70
C GLY A 102 -7.35 -4.28 -4.85
N ALA A 103 -8.20 -3.63 -5.64
CA ALA A 103 -8.19 -2.17 -5.83
C ALA A 103 -9.13 -1.48 -4.84
N ASP A 104 -8.98 -1.79 -3.55
CA ASP A 104 -9.91 -1.42 -2.48
C ASP A 104 -9.19 -0.90 -1.22
N ALA A 105 -9.96 -0.27 -0.34
CA ALA A 105 -9.46 0.34 0.90
C ALA A 105 -8.89 -0.69 1.89
N GLU A 106 -9.43 -1.90 1.94
CA GLU A 106 -8.94 -2.97 2.82
C GLU A 106 -7.52 -3.38 2.39
N THR A 107 -7.32 -3.61 1.09
CA THR A 107 -6.03 -3.91 0.48
C THR A 107 -5.04 -2.78 0.72
N ALA A 108 -5.46 -1.51 0.63
CA ALA A 108 -4.60 -0.37 0.94
C ALA A 108 -4.11 -0.38 2.40
N VAL A 109 -5.00 -0.61 3.38
CA VAL A 109 -4.63 -0.70 4.80
C VAL A 109 -3.65 -1.85 5.04
N GLN A 110 -3.92 -3.01 4.46
CA GLN A 110 -3.05 -4.19 4.59
C GLN A 110 -1.68 -3.97 3.91
N LEU A 111 -1.64 -3.29 2.76
CA LEU A 111 -0.40 -2.94 2.09
C LEU A 111 0.46 -2.00 2.95
N ILE A 112 -0.15 -1.00 3.58
CA ILE A 112 0.54 -0.10 4.52
C ILE A 112 1.08 -0.88 5.72
N ALA A 113 0.31 -1.82 6.27
CA ALA A 113 0.77 -2.68 7.36
C ALA A 113 1.98 -3.54 6.93
N CYS A 114 1.94 -4.12 5.73
CA CYS A 114 3.05 -4.90 5.17
C CYS A 114 4.30 -4.02 4.94
N ALA A 115 4.12 -2.79 4.45
CA ALA A 115 5.22 -1.83 4.27
C ALA A 115 5.90 -1.46 5.59
N ARG A 116 5.16 -1.43 6.72
CA ARG A 116 5.74 -1.24 8.06
C ARG A 116 6.61 -2.43 8.47
N LEU A 117 6.14 -3.66 8.24
CA LEU A 117 6.97 -4.86 8.50
C LEU A 117 8.29 -4.81 7.70
N HIS A 118 8.23 -4.41 6.43
CA HIS A 118 9.42 -4.23 5.60
C HIS A 118 10.33 -3.10 6.13
N ARG A 119 9.74 -2.00 6.59
CA ARG A 119 10.48 -0.88 7.20
C ARG A 119 11.20 -1.30 8.48
N ASP A 120 10.55 -2.10 9.32
CA ASP A 120 11.04 -2.47 10.64
C ASP A 120 12.06 -3.62 10.59
N SER A 121 12.00 -4.45 9.55
CA SER A 121 13.01 -5.49 9.29
C SER A 121 14.33 -4.88 8.83
N ALA A 122 15.47 -5.32 9.40
CA ALA A 122 16.79 -4.75 9.11
C ALA A 122 17.19 -4.91 7.63
N ASP A 123 16.93 -6.08 7.05
CA ASP A 123 17.23 -6.45 5.66
C ASP A 123 15.99 -6.41 4.75
N GLY A 124 14.83 -6.03 5.31
CA GLY A 124 13.54 -6.00 4.60
C GLY A 124 12.86 -7.35 4.47
N THR A 125 13.38 -8.41 5.10
CA THR A 125 12.74 -9.73 5.07
C THR A 125 11.31 -9.67 5.61
N LEU A 126 10.37 -10.19 4.83
CA LEU A 126 8.96 -10.34 5.18
C LEU A 126 8.61 -11.81 5.39
N LEU A 127 8.46 -12.22 6.65
CA LEU A 127 8.04 -13.58 6.99
C LEU A 127 6.60 -13.84 6.52
N ARG A 128 6.35 -15.01 5.92
CA ARG A 128 5.04 -15.35 5.34
C ARG A 128 3.90 -15.17 6.34
N ASN A 129 4.05 -15.66 7.56
CA ASN A 129 2.96 -15.66 8.54
C ASN A 129 2.76 -14.29 9.22
N ALA A 130 3.75 -13.39 9.14
CA ALA A 130 3.62 -12.03 9.62
C ALA A 130 2.90 -11.11 8.61
N ARG A 131 2.88 -11.48 7.33
CA ARG A 131 2.22 -10.68 6.29
C ARG A 131 0.70 -10.66 6.48
N PRO A 132 0.06 -9.49 6.28
CA PRO A 132 -1.40 -9.37 6.19
C PRO A 132 -1.99 -10.31 5.15
N GLU A 133 -3.25 -10.67 5.31
CA GLU A 133 -3.92 -11.71 4.52
C GLU A 133 -3.82 -11.50 3.01
N ARG A 134 -4.16 -10.30 2.52
CA ARG A 134 -4.11 -9.90 1.10
C ARG A 134 -2.70 -9.97 0.52
N LEU A 135 -1.66 -9.87 1.35
CA LEU A 135 -0.25 -9.92 0.95
C LEU A 135 0.46 -11.22 1.40
N ARG A 136 -0.26 -12.20 1.94
CA ARG A 136 0.32 -13.47 2.42
C ARG A 136 0.72 -14.36 1.25
N SER A 137 -0.08 -14.34 0.19
CA SER A 137 0.23 -14.83 -1.16
C SER A 137 0.54 -13.65 -2.09
N GLY A 138 0.81 -13.91 -3.37
CA GLY A 138 0.94 -12.83 -4.37
C GLY A 138 2.32 -12.20 -4.52
N ILE A 139 3.37 -12.73 -3.87
CA ILE A 139 4.76 -12.34 -4.23
C ILE A 139 5.06 -12.91 -5.63
N LEU A 140 5.27 -12.02 -6.59
CA LEU A 140 5.72 -12.34 -7.94
C LEU A 140 7.25 -12.46 -8.00
N ALA A 141 7.96 -11.62 -7.24
CA ALA A 141 9.41 -11.69 -7.13
C ALA A 141 9.89 -11.16 -5.77
N ARG A 142 11.00 -11.73 -5.30
CA ARG A 142 11.84 -11.19 -4.23
C ARG A 142 13.21 -10.92 -4.82
N LEU A 143 13.57 -9.65 -4.95
CA LEU A 143 14.83 -9.22 -5.54
C LEU A 143 15.86 -8.96 -4.44
N PRO A 144 17.15 -9.29 -4.67
CA PRO A 144 18.21 -9.06 -3.70
C PRO A 144 18.35 -7.57 -3.38
N PRO A 145 18.90 -7.23 -2.19
CA PRO A 145 19.22 -5.86 -1.86
C PRO A 145 20.18 -5.25 -2.88
N VAL A 146 19.82 -4.07 -3.39
CA VAL A 146 20.75 -3.24 -4.15
C VAL A 146 21.38 -2.20 -3.23
N ALA A 147 22.68 -1.96 -3.41
CA ALA A 147 23.38 -0.94 -2.64
C ALA A 147 22.75 0.44 -2.90
N SER A 148 22.71 1.28 -1.86
CA SER A 148 22.39 2.69 -2.05
C SER A 148 23.53 3.29 -2.88
N VAL A 149 23.24 3.73 -4.11
CA VAL A 149 24.22 4.49 -4.89
C VAL A 149 24.29 5.88 -4.29
N SER A 150 25.36 6.19 -3.56
CA SER A 150 25.73 7.56 -3.21
C SER A 150 26.30 8.20 -4.47
N THR A 151 25.54 9.13 -5.07
CA THR A 151 26.03 10.02 -6.14
C THR A 151 26.59 11.28 -5.52
#